data_AF-A0A6G8QFW2-F1
#
_entry.id   AF-A0A6G8QFW2-F1
#
_cell.length_a   1.000
_cell.length_b   1.000
_cell.length_c   1.000
_cell.angle_alpha   90.00
_cell.angle_beta   90.00
_cell.angle_gamma   90.00
#
_symmetry.space_group_name_H-M   'P 1'
#
loop_
_entity.id
_entity.type
_entity.pdbx_description
1 polymer ?
#
loop_
_entity_poly.entity_id
_entity_poly.type
_entity_poly.pdbx_seq_one_letter_code
_entity_poly.pdbx_strand_id
1 'polypeptide(L)'
;MVIDAPPGSGPKLHRHPYEEVFVVQEGVVTFTAGDEVVEASGGQVVVVPAGVPHKFVNSGTGPLRQIDIHPAGRFVTEWLED
;
A
#
# COMPACT_ATOMS: atom_id res chain seq x y z
N MET A 1 -2.08 -9.00 -5.31
CA MET A 1 -0.61 -9.10 -5.46
C MET A 1 -0.04 -9.53 -4.12
N VAL A 2 0.99 -10.39 -4.11
CA VAL A 2 1.70 -10.76 -2.89
C VAL A 2 3.00 -9.96 -2.88
N ILE A 3 3.27 -9.26 -1.78
CA ILE A 3 4.45 -8.43 -1.58
C ILE A 3 5.38 -9.11 -0.58
N ASP A 4 6.66 -9.20 -0.94
CA ASP A 4 7.79 -9.44 -0.03
C ASP A 4 8.83 -8.35 -0.33
N ALA A 5 9.04 -7.44 0.62
CA ALA A 5 9.79 -6.21 0.38
C ALA A 5 10.75 -5.88 1.53
N PRO A 6 12.02 -5.50 1.24
CA PRO A 6 12.96 -5.09 2.28
C PRO A 6 12.63 -3.68 2.83
N PRO A 7 13.22 -3.29 3.98
CA PRO A 7 13.08 -1.94 4.51
C PRO A 7 13.33 -0.84 3.47
N GLY A 8 12.52 0.21 3.52
CA GLY A 8 12.57 1.35 2.59
C GLY A 8 11.93 1.11 1.23
N SER A 9 11.35 -0.06 0.97
CA SER A 9 10.70 -0.38 -0.31
C SER A 9 9.19 -0.14 -0.30
N GLY A 10 8.64 0.20 -1.46
CA GLY A 10 7.22 0.37 -1.70
C GLY A 10 6.96 1.13 -3.00
N PRO A 11 5.70 1.24 -3.46
CA PRO A 11 5.36 1.94 -4.69
C PRO A 11 5.50 3.46 -4.51
N LYS A 12 5.77 4.16 -5.61
CA LYS A 12 5.64 5.62 -5.69
C LYS A 12 4.18 6.04 -5.54
N LEU A 13 3.93 7.33 -5.32
CA LEU A 13 2.57 7.87 -5.23
C LEU A 13 1.78 7.57 -6.51
N HIS A 14 0.61 6.97 -6.34
CA HIS A 14 -0.28 6.60 -7.43
C HIS A 14 -1.74 6.61 -6.97
N ARG A 15 -2.67 6.37 -7.90
CA ARG A 15 -4.08 6.13 -7.56
C ARG A 15 -4.74 5.16 -8.53
N HIS A 16 -5.89 4.65 -8.10
CA HIS A 16 -6.76 3.75 -8.84
C HIS A 16 -8.20 4.27 -8.86
N PRO A 17 -9.02 3.96 -9.88
CA PRO A 17 -10.45 4.30 -9.91
C PRO A 17 -11.31 3.36 -9.03
N TYR A 18 -10.68 2.52 -8.21
CA TYR A 18 -11.28 1.56 -7.29
C TYR A 18 -10.51 1.60 -5.97
N GLU A 19 -11.10 1.06 -4.89
CA GLU A 19 -10.42 0.93 -3.60
C GLU A 19 -9.25 -0.05 -3.67
N GLU A 20 -8.21 0.16 -2.89
CA GLU A 20 -7.15 -0.83 -2.69
C GLU A 20 -7.13 -1.28 -1.23
N VAL A 21 -7.10 -2.60 -1.05
CA VAL A 21 -7.09 -3.22 0.29
C VAL A 21 -5.74 -3.87 0.52
N PHE A 22 -5.09 -3.47 1.61
CA PHE A 22 -3.79 -3.99 2.05
C PHE A 22 -3.99 -4.85 3.28
N VAL A 23 -3.65 -6.13 3.19
CA VAL A 23 -3.63 -7.06 4.34
C VAL A 23 -2.18 -7.24 4.77
N VAL A 24 -1.78 -6.55 5.85
CA VAL A 24 -0.42 -6.62 6.38
C VAL A 24 -0.28 -7.91 7.18
N GLN A 25 0.59 -8.81 6.73
CA GLN A 25 0.82 -10.11 7.39
C GLN A 25 1.98 -10.03 8.38
N GLU A 26 3.07 -9.36 7.99
CA GLU A 26 4.32 -9.26 8.75
C GLU A 26 4.99 -7.92 8.47
N GLY A 27 5.71 -7.36 9.44
CA GLY A 27 6.47 -6.12 9.29
C GLY A 27 5.69 -4.87 9.75
N VAL A 28 6.26 -3.71 9.42
CA VAL A 28 5.70 -2.38 9.70
C VAL A 28 5.75 -1.57 8.41
N VAL A 29 4.62 -0.98 8.06
CA VAL A 29 4.44 -0.21 6.83
C VAL A 29 3.78 1.12 7.16
N THR A 30 4.29 2.20 6.56
CA THR A 30 3.69 3.52 6.63
C THR A 30 3.03 3.83 5.30
N PHE A 31 1.71 4.03 5.33
CA PHE A 31 0.90 4.47 4.22
C PHE A 31 0.78 5.99 4.23
N THR A 32 0.83 6.60 3.05
CA THR A 32 0.27 7.92 2.80
C THR A 32 -0.99 7.72 1.97
N ALA A 33 -2.13 8.26 2.41
CA ALA A 33 -3.41 8.15 1.71
C ALA A 33 -4.14 9.51 1.78
N GLY A 34 -4.11 10.27 0.68
CA GLY A 34 -4.53 11.66 0.69
C GLY A 34 -3.69 12.47 1.67
N ASP A 35 -4.35 13.12 2.63
CA ASP A 35 -3.71 13.92 3.68
C ASP A 35 -3.38 13.11 4.95
N GLU A 36 -3.72 11.81 4.97
CA GLU A 36 -3.49 10.95 6.12
C GLU A 36 -2.18 10.16 5.98
N VAL A 37 -1.51 9.97 7.13
CA VAL A 37 -0.39 9.05 7.29
C VAL A 37 -0.80 7.99 8.30
N VAL A 38 -0.76 6.73 7.89
CA VAL A 38 -1.20 5.59 8.70
C VAL A 38 -0.06 4.59 8.82
N GLU A 39 0.33 4.26 10.04
CA GLU A 39 1.21 3.12 10.30
C GLU A 39 0.36 1.87 10.53
N ALA A 40 0.73 0.76 9.90
CA ALA A 40 0.13 -0.54 10.11
C ALA A 40 1.21 -1.61 10.27
N SER A 41 0.85 -2.65 11.01
CA SER A 41 1.71 -3.79 11.34
C SER A 41 0.98 -5.10 11.08
N GLY A 42 1.73 -6.21 11.17
CA GLY A 42 1.19 -7.56 10.94
C GLY A 42 -0.12 -7.83 11.69
N GLY A 43 -1.12 -8.32 10.95
CA GLY A 43 -2.48 -8.59 11.42
C GLY A 43 -3.48 -7.46 11.16
N GLN A 44 -3.03 -6.29 10.69
CA GLN A 44 -3.91 -5.15 10.40
C GLN A 44 -4.29 -5.08 8.91
N VAL A 45 -5.40 -4.42 8.63
CA VAL A 45 -5.90 -4.17 7.27
C VAL A 45 -6.04 -2.67 7.06
N VAL A 46 -5.56 -2.17 5.93
CA VAL A 46 -5.73 -0.79 5.48
C VAL A 46 -6.56 -0.80 4.21
N VAL A 47 -7.55 0.09 4.12
CA VAL A 47 -8.39 0.27 2.93
C VAL A 47 -8.23 1.71 2.46
N VAL A 48 -7.74 1.88 1.23
CA VAL A 48 -7.66 3.20 0.59
C VAL A 48 -8.85 3.36 -0.35
N PRO A 49 -9.72 4.37 -0.16
CA PRO A 49 -10.86 4.60 -1.04
C PRO A 49 -10.47 4.90 -2.49
N ALA A 50 -11.39 4.63 -3.42
CA ALA A 50 -11.20 4.91 -4.84
C ALA A 50 -10.82 6.38 -5.10
N GLY A 51 -9.86 6.60 -6.00
CA GLY A 51 -9.40 7.92 -6.43
C GLY A 51 -8.45 8.63 -5.47
N VAL A 52 -8.25 8.11 -4.25
CA VAL A 52 -7.34 8.70 -3.27
C VAL A 52 -5.88 8.41 -3.67
N PRO A 53 -5.04 9.45 -3.85
CA PRO A 53 -3.60 9.28 -4.02
C PRO A 53 -2.98 8.55 -2.83
N HIS A 54 -2.21 7.50 -3.09
CA HIS A 54 -1.56 6.75 -2.04
C HIS A 54 -0.21 6.16 -2.45
N LYS A 55 0.59 5.89 -1.42
CA LYS A 55 1.82 5.11 -1.47
C LYS A 55 2.03 4.43 -0.13
N PHE A 56 2.93 3.46 -0.10
CA PHE A 56 3.39 2.90 1.15
C PHE A 56 4.89 2.70 1.10
N VAL A 57 5.50 2.61 2.28
CA VAL A 57 6.89 2.22 2.43
C VAL A 57 6.99 1.23 3.58
N ASN A 58 7.75 0.15 3.41
CA ASN A 58 8.19 -0.67 4.53
C ASN A 58 9.08 0.21 5.44
N SER A 59 8.48 0.74 6.51
CA SER A 59 9.12 1.64 7.48
C SER A 59 9.73 0.90 8.66
N GLY A 60 9.55 -0.43 8.72
CA GLY A 60 10.17 -1.29 9.71
C GLY A 60 11.64 -1.58 9.45
N THR A 61 12.25 -2.34 10.36
CA THR A 61 13.65 -2.78 10.27
C THR A 61 13.80 -4.18 9.65
N GLY A 62 12.69 -4.85 9.32
CA GLY A 62 12.63 -6.21 8.78
C GLY A 62 11.82 -6.29 7.49
N PRO A 63 11.62 -7.50 6.92
CA PRO A 63 10.80 -7.66 5.72
C PRO A 63 9.34 -7.29 5.99
N LEU A 64 8.70 -6.71 4.97
CA LEU A 64 7.25 -6.51 4.91
C LEU A 64 6.66 -7.65 4.08
N ARG A 65 5.65 -8.32 4.61
CA ARG A 65 4.78 -9.23 3.85
C ARG A 65 3.35 -8.75 3.89
N GLN A 66 2.76 -8.56 2.72
CA GLN A 66 1.36 -8.14 2.61
C GLN A 66 0.69 -8.68 1.35
N ILE A 67 -0.64 -8.64 1.34
CA ILE A 67 -1.45 -8.85 0.13
C ILE A 67 -2.13 -7.54 -0.24
N ASP A 68 -1.92 -7.14 -1.48
CA ASP A 68 -2.51 -5.93 -2.06
C ASP A 68 -3.62 -6.37 -3.01
N ILE A 69 -4.87 -6.02 -2.69
CA ILE A 69 -6.05 -6.45 -3.43
C ILE A 69 -6.55 -5.28 -4.26
N HIS A 70 -6.47 -5.44 -5.58
CA HIS A 70 -7.15 -4.57 -6.53
C HIS A 70 -8.44 -5.26 -7.00
N PRO A 71 -9.64 -4.78 -6.59
CA PRO A 71 -10.93 -5.36 -6.97
C PRO A 71 -11.32 -4.98 -8.40
N ALA A 72 -10.42 -5.23 -9.35
CA ALA A 72 -10.61 -4.96 -10.77
C ALA A 72 -10.05 -6.10 -11.62
N GLY A 73 -10.64 -6.33 -12.79
CA GLY A 73 -10.18 -7.37 -13.73
C GLY A 73 -8.80 -7.08 -14.33
N ARG A 74 -8.25 -5.87 -14.13
CA ARG A 74 -6.91 -5.45 -14.52
C ARG A 74 -6.47 -4.25 -13.67
N PHE A 75 -5.17 -4.02 -13.63
CA PHE A 75 -4.59 -2.85 -12.98
C PHE A 75 -4.92 -1.59 -13.80
N VAL A 76 -5.42 -0.57 -13.11
CA VAL A 76 -5.65 0.76 -13.67
C VAL A 76 -4.95 1.77 -12.79
N THR A 77 -3.68 2.04 -13.07
CA THR A 77 -2.79 2.86 -12.24
C THR A 77 -2.48 4.17 -12.92
N GLU A 78 -2.70 5.28 -12.22
CA GLU A 78 -2.13 6.59 -12.58
C GLU A 78 -0.98 6.89 -11.61
N TRP A 79 0.23 7.04 -12.13
CA TRP A 79 1.41 7.43 -11.35
C TRP A 79 1.47 8.95 -11.20
N LEU A 80 1.74 9.41 -9.98
CA LEU A 80 1.70 10.83 -9.59
C LEU A 80 3.08 11.38 -9.19
N GLU A 81 4.10 10.53 -9.22
CA GLU A 81 5.51 10.83 -8.98
C GLU A 81 6.34 10.20 -10.11
N ASP A 82 7.40 10.91 -10.56
CA ASP A 82 8.36 10.43 -11.57
C ASP A 82 9.28 9.33 -11.03
#